data_AF-A0A1H4EQ84-F1
#
_entry.id   AF-A0A1H4EQ84-F1
#
_cell.length_a   1.000
_cell.length_b   1.000
_cell.length_c   1.000
_cell.angle_alpha   90.00
_cell.angle_beta   90.00
_cell.angle_gamma   90.00
#
_symmetry.space_group_name_H-M   'P 1'
#
loop_
_entity.id
_entity.type
_entity.pdbx_description
1 polymer ?
#
loop_
_entity_poly.entity_id
_entity_poly.type
_entity_poly.pdbx_seq_one_letter_code
_entity_poly.pdbx_strand_id
1 'polypeptide(L)'
;MRKWLAGLMVLMLVGCNADQEFSTWPCRFSYDNSVYLDDVLASAMNNGSRGVFCQISETSSKGVRYLNFTSSTGQQSQKRETAMEMQANYILGMNNGIIVGFQTLNTDGAYGGFVAYDVQCPNCVRANNNYINPTFYIRMAATGIATCSKCGRKYDLNNNGILQNGQAGDTGLEKYVANTTGPFGFISVFRR
;
A
#
# COMPACT_ATOMS: atom_id res chain seq x y z
N MET A 1 -14.54 12.94 65.19
CA MET A 1 -13.83 11.85 64.48
C MET A 1 -14.39 11.74 63.06
N ARG A 2 -13.59 12.11 62.06
CA ARG A 2 -13.92 12.09 60.61
C ARG A 2 -13.94 10.65 60.11
N LYS A 3 -15.00 10.22 59.42
CA LYS A 3 -14.98 9.03 58.55
C LYS A 3 -15.19 9.48 57.11
N TRP A 4 -14.10 9.47 56.36
CA TRP A 4 -14.08 9.45 54.89
C TRP A 4 -14.20 8.00 54.45
N LEU A 5 -15.03 7.70 53.45
CA LEU A 5 -14.91 6.47 52.65
C LEU A 5 -15.08 6.89 51.18
N ALA A 6 -14.02 6.58 50.45
CA ALA A 6 -13.66 7.13 49.15
C ALA A 6 -14.55 6.58 48.01
N GLY A 7 -14.87 7.47 47.08
CA GLY A 7 -15.59 7.16 45.86
C GLY A 7 -14.75 6.33 44.88
N LEU A 8 -15.43 5.34 44.29
CA LEU A 8 -15.01 4.52 43.17
C LEU A 8 -14.84 5.38 41.92
N MET A 9 -13.64 5.46 41.35
CA MET A 9 -13.41 6.08 40.05
C MET A 9 -12.61 5.11 39.16
N VAL A 10 -13.34 4.30 38.40
CA VAL A 10 -12.77 3.47 37.34
C VAL A 10 -12.46 4.41 36.18
N LEU A 11 -11.18 4.73 35.97
CA LEU A 11 -10.72 5.39 34.75
C LEU A 11 -10.82 4.39 33.60
N MET A 12 -11.81 4.57 32.72
CA MET A 12 -11.77 3.98 31.40
C MET A 12 -10.72 4.72 30.57
N LEU A 13 -9.59 4.06 30.32
CA LEU A 13 -8.61 4.50 29.33
C LEU A 13 -9.25 4.33 27.95
N VAL A 14 -9.69 5.46 27.39
CA VAL A 14 -10.12 5.57 26.00
C VAL A 14 -8.92 5.20 25.12
N GLY A 15 -9.12 4.22 24.24
CA GLY A 15 -8.06 3.68 23.38
C GLY A 15 -7.33 4.79 22.62
N CYS A 16 -6.00 4.78 22.73
CA CYS A 16 -5.14 5.55 21.85
C CYS A 16 -5.49 5.15 20.42
N ASN A 17 -5.83 6.12 19.56
CA ASN A 17 -5.94 5.88 18.13
C ASN A 17 -4.59 5.31 17.69
N ALA A 18 -4.52 4.01 17.44
CA ALA A 18 -3.33 3.38 16.93
C ALA A 18 -3.12 3.98 15.54
N ASP A 19 -2.20 4.95 15.44
CA ASP A 19 -1.73 5.44 14.16
C ASP A 19 -1.40 4.24 13.29
N GLN A 20 -1.96 4.21 12.09
CA GLN A 20 -1.76 3.06 11.23
C GLN A 20 -0.28 2.92 10.88
N GLU A 21 0.26 1.74 11.14
CA GLU A 21 1.70 1.48 11.15
C GLU A 21 2.29 1.63 9.74
N PHE A 22 3.44 2.30 9.67
CA PHE A 22 4.23 2.34 8.45
C PHE A 22 5.06 1.07 8.34
N SER A 23 5.11 0.49 7.15
CA SER A 23 5.85 -0.73 6.92
C SER A 23 7.35 -0.49 6.99
N THR A 24 8.03 -1.45 7.63
CA THR A 24 9.50 -1.54 7.66
C THR A 24 10.06 -2.50 6.59
N TRP A 25 9.16 -3.15 5.83
CA TRP A 25 9.55 -4.07 4.77
C TRP A 25 10.28 -3.36 3.64
N PRO A 26 11.17 -4.04 2.90
CA PRO A 26 11.98 -3.41 1.87
C PRO A 26 11.12 -2.71 0.81
N CYS A 27 11.25 -1.38 0.69
CA CYS A 27 10.70 -0.63 -0.43
C CYS A 27 11.54 0.63 -0.65
N ARG A 28 11.96 0.84 -1.89
CA ARG A 28 12.63 2.05 -2.38
C ARG A 28 12.35 2.13 -3.87
N PHE A 29 11.33 2.87 -4.25
CA PHE A 29 10.89 3.03 -5.62
C PHE A 29 10.79 4.51 -5.97
N SER A 30 11.22 4.85 -7.17
CA SER A 30 11.21 6.21 -7.70
C SER A 30 11.10 6.10 -9.20
N TYR A 31 10.11 6.79 -9.78
CA TYR A 31 9.79 6.65 -11.19
C TYR A 31 9.22 7.95 -11.74
N ASP A 32 9.69 8.34 -12.92
CA ASP A 32 9.26 9.55 -13.61
C ASP A 32 8.28 9.19 -14.73
N ASN A 33 6.99 9.39 -14.47
CA ASN A 33 5.95 9.09 -15.45
C ASN A 33 5.83 10.18 -16.54
N SER A 34 6.54 11.31 -16.42
CA SER A 34 6.56 12.35 -17.45
C SER A 34 7.28 11.90 -18.73
N VAL A 35 8.18 10.91 -18.61
CA VAL A 35 8.96 10.36 -19.73
C VAL A 35 8.13 9.36 -20.54
N TYR A 36 7.36 8.50 -19.86
CA TYR A 36 6.68 7.38 -20.52
C TYR A 36 5.19 7.58 -20.75
N LEU A 37 4.62 8.60 -20.09
CA LEU A 37 3.21 8.99 -20.16
C LEU A 37 2.30 7.77 -20.00
N ASP A 38 2.55 6.94 -18.99
CA ASP A 38 1.77 5.73 -18.77
C ASP A 38 0.40 6.08 -18.16
N ASP A 39 -0.66 5.90 -18.93
CA ASP A 39 -2.03 6.25 -18.52
C ASP A 39 -2.55 5.37 -17.36
N VAL A 40 -2.08 4.13 -17.24
CA VAL A 40 -2.51 3.21 -16.17
C VAL A 40 -1.97 3.70 -14.84
N LEU A 41 -0.68 4.00 -14.77
CA LEU A 41 -0.08 4.62 -13.59
C LEU A 41 -0.64 6.03 -13.34
N ALA A 42 -0.80 6.82 -14.39
CA ALA A 42 -1.33 8.19 -14.29
C ALA A 42 -2.72 8.23 -13.66
N SER A 43 -3.57 7.22 -13.93
CA SER A 43 -4.90 7.13 -13.33
C SER A 43 -4.87 7.04 -11.80
N ALA A 44 -3.90 6.34 -11.22
CA ALA A 44 -3.73 6.21 -9.77
C ALA A 44 -2.98 7.42 -9.15
N MET A 45 -2.15 8.11 -9.94
CA MET A 45 -1.45 9.34 -9.55
C MET A 45 -2.30 10.61 -9.72
N ASN A 46 -3.56 10.47 -10.16
CA ASN A 46 -4.49 11.58 -10.30
C ASN A 46 -5.37 11.75 -9.05
N ASN A 47 -5.19 12.87 -8.34
CA ASN A 47 -6.03 13.22 -7.18
C ASN A 47 -7.53 13.36 -7.54
N GLY A 48 -7.86 13.66 -8.81
CA GLY A 48 -9.26 13.68 -9.28
C GLY A 48 -9.88 12.28 -9.44
N SER A 49 -9.07 11.22 -9.43
CA SER A 49 -9.48 9.83 -9.66
C SER A 49 -9.37 8.98 -8.39
N ARG A 50 -9.72 9.55 -7.23
CA ARG A 50 -9.63 8.84 -5.93
C ARG A 50 -10.41 7.53 -5.97
N GLY A 51 -9.85 6.50 -5.34
CA GLY A 51 -10.37 5.13 -5.35
C GLY A 51 -9.91 4.28 -6.53
N VAL A 52 -9.20 4.87 -7.49
CA VAL A 52 -8.44 4.12 -8.50
C VAL A 52 -7.04 3.85 -7.96
N PHE A 53 -6.71 2.57 -7.85
CA PHE A 53 -5.40 2.09 -7.43
C PHE A 53 -4.67 1.42 -8.58
N CYS A 54 -3.34 1.47 -8.57
CA CYS A 54 -2.47 0.78 -9.51
C CYS A 54 -1.49 -0.12 -8.75
N GLN A 55 -1.43 -1.39 -9.14
CA GLN A 55 -0.36 -2.29 -8.74
C GLN A 55 0.83 -2.05 -9.68
N ILE A 56 1.99 -1.79 -9.10
CA ILE A 56 3.27 -1.69 -9.80
C ILE A 56 4.04 -2.95 -9.44
N SER A 57 4.47 -3.70 -10.45
CA SER A 57 5.24 -4.92 -10.23
C SER A 57 6.35 -5.08 -11.26
N GLU A 58 7.41 -5.77 -10.87
CA GLU A 58 8.52 -6.05 -11.78
C GLU A 58 8.53 -7.51 -12.21
N THR A 59 8.76 -7.72 -13.51
CA THR A 59 9.01 -9.05 -14.08
C THR A 59 10.25 -9.05 -14.94
N SER A 60 10.95 -10.17 -14.97
CA SER A 60 12.07 -10.39 -15.90
C SER A 60 11.68 -11.40 -16.97
N SER A 61 11.95 -11.07 -18.24
CA SER A 61 11.78 -11.99 -19.37
C SER A 61 13.00 -11.91 -20.29
N LYS A 62 13.63 -13.06 -20.54
CA LYS A 62 14.85 -13.19 -21.36
C LYS A 62 15.98 -12.21 -20.95
N GLY A 63 16.15 -12.00 -19.65
CA GLY A 63 17.18 -11.10 -19.10
C GLY A 63 16.85 -9.61 -19.17
N VAL A 64 15.65 -9.24 -19.66
CA VAL A 64 15.15 -7.87 -19.67
C VAL A 64 14.13 -7.70 -18.56
N ARG A 65 14.27 -6.64 -17.76
CA ARG A 65 13.31 -6.29 -16.70
C ARG A 65 12.23 -5.35 -17.24
N TYR A 66 11.02 -5.51 -16.69
CA TYR A 66 9.84 -4.74 -17.07
C TYR A 66 9.07 -4.33 -15.83
N LEU A 67 8.62 -3.08 -15.83
CA LEU A 67 7.58 -2.60 -14.93
C LEU A 67 6.22 -2.89 -15.56
N ASN A 68 5.36 -3.52 -14.77
CA ASN A 68 3.98 -3.80 -15.11
C ASN A 68 3.07 -2.98 -14.21
N PHE A 69 2.15 -2.27 -14.83
CA PHE A 69 1.13 -1.48 -14.18
C PHE A 69 -0.21 -2.18 -14.38
N THR A 70 -0.95 -2.36 -13.30
CA THR A 70 -2.29 -2.97 -13.34
C THR A 70 -3.23 -2.14 -12.50
N SER A 71 -4.20 -1.49 -13.15
CA SER A 71 -5.24 -0.75 -12.44
C SER A 71 -6.23 -1.69 -11.77
N SER A 72 -6.74 -1.26 -10.62
CA SER A 72 -7.91 -1.83 -9.93
C SER A 72 -9.15 -1.95 -10.83
N THR A 73 -9.25 -1.15 -11.90
CA THR A 73 -10.31 -1.21 -12.91
C THR A 73 -10.00 -2.15 -14.09
N GLY A 74 -8.87 -2.85 -14.07
CA GLY A 74 -8.52 -3.93 -14.99
C GLY A 74 -7.61 -3.55 -16.17
N GLN A 75 -7.34 -2.26 -16.40
CA GLN A 75 -6.38 -1.82 -17.41
C GLN A 75 -4.96 -2.23 -17.02
N GLN A 76 -4.14 -2.57 -18.01
CA GLN A 76 -2.76 -2.98 -17.82
C GLN A 76 -1.85 -2.32 -18.85
N SER A 77 -0.64 -2.04 -18.45
CA SER A 77 0.43 -1.60 -19.32
C SER A 77 1.76 -2.17 -18.84
N GLN A 78 2.73 -2.22 -19.75
CA GLN A 78 4.07 -2.71 -19.47
C GLN A 78 5.08 -1.75 -20.08
N LYS A 79 6.12 -1.42 -19.31
CA LYS A 79 7.24 -0.60 -19.76
C LYS A 79 8.54 -1.36 -19.53
N ARG A 80 9.38 -1.38 -20.57
CA ARG A 80 10.72 -1.96 -20.50
C ARG A 80 11.60 -1.04 -19.67
N GLU A 81 12.33 -1.59 -18.70
CA GLU A 81 13.30 -0.80 -17.95
C GLU A 81 14.44 -0.33 -18.86
N THR A 82 14.76 0.94 -18.75
CA THR A 82 15.95 1.59 -19.31
C THR A 82 17.16 1.37 -18.42
N ALA A 83 18.34 1.69 -18.95
CA ALA A 83 19.59 1.63 -18.18
C ALA A 83 19.54 2.50 -16.90
N MET A 84 18.83 3.64 -16.95
CA MET A 84 18.65 4.53 -15.79
C MET A 84 17.86 3.85 -14.67
N GLU A 85 16.76 3.17 -15.01
CA GLU A 85 15.94 2.43 -14.04
C GLU A 85 16.67 1.21 -13.48
N MET A 86 17.42 0.50 -14.32
CA MET A 86 18.28 -0.59 -13.87
C MET A 86 19.35 -0.09 -12.89
N GLN A 87 19.93 1.08 -13.15
CA GLN A 87 20.94 1.69 -12.28
C GLN A 87 20.35 2.23 -10.97
N ALA A 88 19.07 2.63 -10.96
CA ALA A 88 18.37 3.06 -9.76
C ALA A 88 18.21 1.96 -8.71
N ASN A 89 18.36 0.67 -9.10
CA ASN A 89 18.30 -0.49 -8.21
C ASN A 89 17.13 -0.42 -7.23
N TYR A 90 15.93 -0.10 -7.73
CA TYR A 90 14.77 0.03 -6.87
C TYR A 90 14.31 -1.31 -6.30
N ILE A 91 13.53 -1.25 -5.22
CA ILE A 91 12.92 -2.39 -4.56
C ILE A 91 11.42 -2.10 -4.45
N LEU A 92 10.61 -2.94 -5.09
CA LEU A 92 9.14 -2.85 -5.08
C LEU A 92 8.57 -3.76 -4.00
N GLY A 93 8.60 -3.34 -2.74
CA GLY A 93 8.02 -4.12 -1.65
C GLY A 93 8.64 -5.52 -1.53
N MET A 94 7.93 -6.41 -0.85
CA MET A 94 8.24 -7.83 -0.83
C MET A 94 7.76 -8.51 -2.11
N ASN A 95 8.65 -9.32 -2.68
CA ASN A 95 8.38 -10.09 -3.89
C ASN A 95 7.88 -9.20 -5.06
N ASN A 96 8.57 -8.07 -5.24
CA ASN A 96 8.52 -7.22 -6.44
C ASN A 96 7.14 -6.65 -6.80
N GLY A 97 6.33 -6.26 -5.82
CA GLY A 97 5.12 -5.49 -6.07
C GLY A 97 4.73 -4.53 -4.95
N ILE A 98 4.14 -3.41 -5.36
CA ILE A 98 3.45 -2.45 -4.49
C ILE A 98 2.12 -2.04 -5.12
N ILE A 99 1.22 -1.49 -4.31
CA ILE A 99 -0.03 -0.86 -4.74
C ILE A 99 0.04 0.61 -4.37
N VAL A 100 -0.35 1.50 -5.29
CA VAL A 100 -0.36 2.96 -5.07
C VAL A 100 -1.70 3.55 -5.51
N GLY A 101 -2.11 4.67 -4.93
CA GLY A 101 -3.29 5.41 -5.37
C GLY A 101 -3.76 6.44 -4.36
N PHE A 102 -4.76 7.24 -4.76
CA PHE A 102 -5.44 8.15 -3.84
C PHE A 102 -6.61 7.44 -3.16
N GLN A 103 -6.61 7.38 -1.83
CA GLN A 103 -7.75 6.89 -1.06
C GLN A 103 -8.91 7.91 -1.04
N THR A 104 -10.16 7.44 -0.93
CA THR A 104 -11.34 8.31 -0.88
C THR A 104 -11.64 8.86 0.53
N LEU A 105 -11.16 8.20 1.59
CA LEU A 105 -11.30 8.63 2.98
C LEU A 105 -9.93 8.98 3.58
N ASN A 106 -9.90 9.69 4.71
CA ASN A 106 -8.66 10.13 5.39
C ASN A 106 -7.74 10.94 4.45
N THR A 107 -8.32 11.92 3.78
CA THR A 107 -7.70 12.68 2.69
C THR A 107 -6.88 13.87 3.17
N ASP A 108 -7.05 14.24 4.44
CA ASP A 108 -6.51 15.47 5.05
C ASP A 108 -5.06 15.28 5.54
N GLY A 109 -4.49 14.10 5.35
CA GLY A 109 -3.11 13.76 5.75
C GLY A 109 -2.05 14.26 4.76
N ALA A 110 -0.79 13.96 5.08
CA ALA A 110 0.35 14.25 4.21
C ALA A 110 0.10 13.68 2.79
N TYR A 111 0.47 14.46 1.78
CA TYR A 111 0.32 14.13 0.36
C TYR A 111 -1.14 13.92 -0.11
N GLY A 112 -2.10 14.55 0.58
CA GLY A 112 -3.49 14.64 0.11
C GLY A 112 -4.22 13.29 0.04
N GLY A 113 -3.77 12.29 0.80
CA GLY A 113 -4.29 10.92 0.77
C GLY A 113 -3.72 10.05 -0.34
N PHE A 114 -2.53 10.35 -0.87
CA PHE A 114 -1.79 9.39 -1.68
C PHE A 114 -1.17 8.31 -0.77
N VAL A 115 -1.44 7.04 -1.06
CA VAL A 115 -1.02 5.90 -0.23
C VAL A 115 -0.30 4.86 -1.06
N ALA A 116 0.56 4.08 -0.39
CA ALA A 116 1.16 2.90 -0.97
C ALA A 116 1.19 1.73 0.02
N TYR A 117 1.03 0.52 -0.49
CA TYR A 117 1.00 -0.73 0.25
C TYR A 117 1.86 -1.80 -0.44
N ASP A 118 2.29 -2.80 0.31
CA ASP A 118 2.85 -4.02 -0.25
C ASP A 118 1.76 -4.86 -0.93
N VAL A 119 2.10 -5.63 -1.98
CA VAL A 119 1.18 -6.60 -2.60
C VAL A 119 1.03 -7.89 -1.78
N GLN A 120 1.73 -8.05 -0.67
CA GLN A 120 1.72 -9.23 0.19
C GLN A 120 0.87 -8.98 1.43
N CYS A 121 0.07 -9.99 1.79
CA CYS A 121 -0.75 -9.95 2.98
C CYS A 121 0.10 -9.99 4.27
N PRO A 122 0.10 -8.94 5.12
CA PRO A 122 0.86 -8.90 6.38
C PRO A 122 0.52 -10.02 7.33
N ASN A 123 -0.76 -10.35 7.47
CA ASN A 123 -1.19 -11.42 8.37
C ASN A 123 -0.66 -12.79 7.91
N CYS A 124 -0.64 -13.07 6.61
CA CYS A 124 -0.09 -14.33 6.10
C CYS A 124 1.44 -14.38 6.18
N VAL A 125 2.12 -13.29 5.84
CA VAL A 125 3.58 -13.18 5.94
C VAL A 125 4.04 -13.50 7.37
N ARG A 126 3.43 -12.85 8.36
CA ARG A 126 3.74 -13.06 9.79
C ARG A 126 3.39 -14.45 10.26
N ALA A 127 2.17 -14.92 9.99
CA ALA A 127 1.71 -16.24 10.44
C ALA A 127 2.54 -17.39 9.88
N ASN A 128 3.15 -17.23 8.69
CA ASN A 128 3.99 -18.24 8.05
C ASN A 128 5.48 -17.98 8.21
N ASN A 129 5.89 -16.90 8.91
CA ASN A 129 7.28 -16.48 9.05
C ASN A 129 8.05 -16.40 7.71
N ASN A 130 7.36 -16.01 6.62
CA ASN A 130 7.96 -15.96 5.28
C ASN A 130 8.15 -14.50 4.83
N TYR A 131 9.26 -13.90 5.25
CA TYR A 131 9.62 -12.51 4.94
C TYR A 131 10.57 -12.36 3.74
N ILE A 132 11.06 -13.47 3.18
CA ILE A 132 12.07 -13.45 2.12
C ILE A 132 11.42 -13.50 0.75
N ASN A 133 10.54 -14.48 0.52
CA ASN A 133 9.83 -14.68 -0.76
C ASN A 133 8.35 -15.04 -0.51
N PRO A 134 7.57 -14.15 0.11
CA PRO A 134 6.15 -14.38 0.31
C PRO A 134 5.37 -14.42 -1.01
N THR A 135 4.39 -15.32 -1.07
CA THR A 135 3.50 -15.50 -2.22
C THR A 135 2.03 -15.35 -1.82
N PHE A 136 1.78 -14.46 -0.87
CA PHE A 136 0.47 -14.21 -0.26
C PHE A 136 -0.19 -12.97 -0.84
N TYR A 137 -0.29 -12.94 -2.17
CA TYR A 137 -0.74 -11.76 -2.90
C TYR A 137 -2.12 -11.26 -2.47
N ILE A 138 -2.26 -9.95 -2.35
CA ILE A 138 -3.55 -9.26 -2.31
C ILE A 138 -3.95 -8.85 -3.73
N ARG A 139 -5.25 -9.00 -4.04
CA ARG A 139 -5.84 -8.66 -5.33
C ARG A 139 -6.80 -7.51 -5.14
N MET A 140 -6.59 -6.43 -5.87
CA MET A 140 -7.45 -5.25 -5.85
C MET A 140 -8.74 -5.52 -6.64
N ALA A 141 -9.84 -5.01 -6.13
CA ALA A 141 -11.08 -4.84 -6.88
C ALA A 141 -11.30 -3.35 -7.21
N ALA A 142 -12.10 -3.08 -8.25
CA ALA A 142 -12.48 -1.72 -8.65
C ALA A 142 -13.22 -0.94 -7.55
N THR A 143 -13.73 -1.62 -6.52
CA THR A 143 -14.37 -1.02 -5.34
C THR A 143 -13.38 -0.43 -4.34
N GLY A 144 -12.07 -0.59 -4.56
CA GLY A 144 -11.02 -0.24 -3.61
C GLY A 144 -10.85 -1.26 -2.48
N ILE A 145 -11.48 -2.44 -2.59
CA ILE A 145 -11.27 -3.54 -1.65
C ILE A 145 -10.18 -4.48 -2.20
N ALA A 146 -9.11 -4.66 -1.43
CA ALA A 146 -8.07 -5.64 -1.73
C ALA A 146 -8.32 -6.94 -0.94
N THR A 147 -8.23 -8.10 -1.59
CA THR A 147 -8.46 -9.40 -0.96
C THR A 147 -7.22 -10.28 -1.05
N CYS A 148 -6.76 -10.83 0.07
CA CYS A 148 -5.68 -11.82 0.08
C CYS A 148 -6.14 -13.13 -0.55
N SER A 149 -5.46 -13.59 -1.59
CA SER A 149 -5.78 -14.85 -2.28
C SER A 149 -5.57 -16.11 -1.41
N LYS A 150 -4.76 -16.02 -0.35
CA LYS A 150 -4.47 -17.15 0.54
C LYS A 150 -5.48 -17.29 1.67
N CYS A 151 -5.83 -16.20 2.35
CA CYS A 151 -6.67 -16.25 3.56
C CYS A 151 -8.04 -15.57 3.42
N GLY A 152 -8.33 -14.91 2.30
CA GLY A 152 -9.62 -14.27 2.07
C GLY A 152 -9.89 -13.01 2.90
N ARG A 153 -8.91 -12.54 3.68
CA ARG A 153 -8.98 -11.24 4.37
C ARG A 153 -9.07 -10.10 3.35
N LYS A 154 -9.90 -9.12 3.68
CA LYS A 154 -10.25 -7.96 2.87
C LYS A 154 -9.76 -6.71 3.56
N TYR A 155 -9.17 -5.84 2.76
CA TYR A 155 -8.55 -4.60 3.18
C TYR A 155 -9.16 -3.46 2.39
N ASP A 156 -9.53 -2.40 3.07
CA ASP A 156 -10.16 -1.24 2.47
C ASP A 156 -9.11 -0.19 2.07
N LEU A 157 -8.66 -0.22 0.82
CA LEU A 157 -7.66 0.72 0.32
C LEU A 157 -8.17 2.16 0.30
N ASN A 158 -9.50 2.35 0.28
CA ASN A 158 -10.13 3.66 0.35
C ASN A 158 -10.12 4.24 1.77
N ASN A 159 -9.84 3.42 2.78
CA ASN A 159 -9.85 3.80 4.18
C ASN A 159 -8.56 3.37 4.87
N ASN A 160 -7.45 3.96 4.44
CA ASN A 160 -6.09 3.68 4.88
C ASN A 160 -5.64 2.21 4.79
N GLY A 161 -6.39 1.24 4.26
CA GLY A 161 -6.02 -0.17 4.24
C GLY A 161 -6.49 -0.95 5.46
N ILE A 162 -7.51 -0.45 6.17
CA ILE A 162 -8.07 -1.13 7.34
C ILE A 162 -8.61 -2.52 6.99
N LEU A 163 -8.53 -3.43 7.95
CA LEU A 163 -9.04 -4.79 7.82
C LEU A 163 -10.56 -4.81 7.96
N GLN A 164 -11.28 -5.31 6.95
CA GLN A 164 -12.74 -5.43 6.98
C GLN A 164 -13.23 -6.77 7.55
N ASN A 165 -12.43 -7.83 7.41
CA ASN A 165 -12.72 -9.14 8.01
C ASN A 165 -11.43 -9.82 8.47
N GLY A 166 -11.46 -10.35 9.71
CA GLY A 166 -10.33 -11.03 10.30
C GLY A 166 -10.67 -11.62 11.67
N GLN A 167 -9.63 -12.12 12.33
CA GLN A 167 -9.63 -12.70 13.66
C GLN A 167 -8.94 -11.75 14.65
N ALA A 168 -9.11 -12.02 15.94
CA ALA A 168 -8.41 -11.27 16.97
C ALA A 168 -6.88 -11.33 16.74
N GLY A 169 -6.24 -10.15 16.77
CA GLY A 169 -4.80 -10.01 16.53
C GLY A 169 -4.40 -9.75 15.07
N ASP A 170 -5.32 -9.84 14.11
CA ASP A 170 -5.04 -9.44 12.73
C ASP A 170 -4.93 -7.92 12.59
N THR A 171 -4.05 -7.47 11.70
CA THR A 171 -3.84 -6.05 11.40
C THR A 171 -4.35 -5.69 9.99
N GLY A 172 -4.56 -4.39 9.77
CA GLY A 172 -4.71 -3.83 8.43
C GLY A 172 -3.42 -3.90 7.61
N LEU A 173 -3.45 -3.33 6.40
CA LEU A 173 -2.24 -3.16 5.61
C LEU A 173 -1.33 -2.10 6.23
N GLU A 174 -0.02 -2.35 6.22
CA GLU A 174 0.96 -1.33 6.57
C GLU A 174 1.23 -0.42 5.37
N LYS A 175 1.38 0.87 5.64
CA LYS A 175 1.63 1.87 4.59
C LYS A 175 3.13 2.05 4.35
N TYR A 176 3.53 2.20 3.09
CA TYR A 176 4.79 2.87 2.79
C TYR A 176 4.60 4.38 2.81
N VAL A 177 5.70 5.12 2.97
CA VAL A 177 5.69 6.56 2.72
C VAL A 177 5.65 6.73 1.20
N ALA A 178 4.65 7.46 0.71
CA ALA A 178 4.43 7.65 -0.72
C ALA A 178 4.12 9.10 -1.04
N ASN A 179 4.64 9.56 -2.17
CA ASN A 179 4.36 10.89 -2.71
C ASN A 179 4.28 10.85 -4.24
N THR A 180 3.52 11.77 -4.82
CA THR A 180 3.40 11.98 -6.26
C THR A 180 3.32 13.47 -6.58
N THR A 181 3.88 13.88 -7.72
CA THR A 181 3.72 15.25 -8.24
C THR A 181 2.59 15.39 -9.27
N GLY A 182 1.77 14.36 -9.46
CA GLY A 182 0.61 14.35 -10.37
C GLY A 182 0.65 13.23 -11.41
N PRO A 183 -0.38 13.10 -12.28
CA PRO A 183 -0.59 11.94 -13.16
C PRO A 183 0.62 11.56 -14.03
N PHE A 184 1.23 12.57 -14.66
CA PHE A 184 2.43 12.42 -15.50
C PHE A 184 3.65 13.03 -14.83
N GLY A 185 3.72 12.92 -13.51
CA GLY A 185 4.80 13.44 -12.68
C GLY A 185 5.71 12.35 -12.14
N PHE A 186 6.43 12.69 -11.08
CA PHE A 186 7.29 11.79 -10.35
C PHE A 186 6.53 11.11 -9.22
N ILE A 187 6.78 9.80 -9.03
CA ILE A 187 6.33 9.04 -7.86
C ILE A 187 7.55 8.61 -7.04
N SER A 188 7.45 8.71 -5.72
CA SER A 188 8.39 8.11 -4.78
C SER A 188 7.67 7.29 -3.72
N VAL A 189 8.21 6.10 -3.45
CA VAL A 189 7.71 5.20 -2.42
C VAL A 189 8.89 4.63 -1.65
N PHE A 190 8.86 4.72 -0.33
CA PHE A 190 9.92 4.21 0.52
C PHE A 190 9.38 3.70 1.85
N ARG A 191 10.07 2.70 2.40
CA ARG A 191 9.84 2.28 3.79
C ARG A 191 10.22 3.38 4.76
N ARG A 192 9.56 3.40 5.92
CA ARG A 192 9.91 4.32 7.00
C ARG A 192 11.20 3.92 7.70
#